data_AF-A0AAX4LII2-F1
#
_entry.id   AF-A0AAX4LII2-F1
#
_cell.length_a   1.000
_cell.length_b   1.000
_cell.length_c   1.000
_cell.angle_alpha   90.00
_cell.angle_beta   90.00
_cell.angle_gamma   90.00
#
_symmetry.space_group_name_H-M   'P 1'
#
loop_
_entity.id
_entity.type
_entity.pdbx_description
1 polymer ?
#
loop_
_entity_poly.entity_id
_entity_poly.type
_entity_poly.pdbx_seq_one_letter_code
_entity_poly.pdbx_strand_id
1 'polypeptide(L)'
;MIYTTGTIAVSGNTVTGAGTEFNAALSLIRVGCTLIAISDPVQIFSITKVKSATSLSVTPAASPAIPAGTKFSILLSDSISVDGLAQDVAETLRYYQGKESEIADAVEFFSDNKDVISASKLASQSATTATNAATTATSAADSAKTYRDEAHEYANQTAQPYAYVLQPLPDVWMPFNDSLDMITGYSPGYKKVKIGDNVVQVASDKQVNFSRASTATYINKSGELKTAEINEPRFECDGLLIEGQRTNFFQNSTDPSKWNKSTSLDVTETGADSFGFNYGRFVVQDSIVGTSKAHTIIGLYSSAGGVDTSGDEKHVTISCRVKSEVDNIAVRILFEHYDGEVRTSIGAANLNLTTRIISKTGQTSRVTARSVKDDATGWIFFEATLKADTTENTVGGFVQYSPDTGQMVTSGDYLDVTTPQIEAGTGASSFIVTGTAPATRASDMVTVPIKNNLYNLPFTVLCEVHKNWYKTPNAAPRVFNISGHQTGAGIEMGFGSSGGYDGFPYCNISGSDRRINENAGLEKMVMGMRVKADQLTCAISNGRISSEIKTTWTYIQSSATIRIGGQTTTGQRHLFGHIRNFRVWHKALTDAQLSEIV
;
A
#
# COMPACT_ATOMS: atom_id res chain seq x y z
N MET A 1 -11.39 -34.47 -6.89
CA MET A 1 -11.84 -35.87 -7.12
C MET A 1 -12.85 -35.86 -8.27
N ILE A 2 -12.87 -36.88 -9.14
CA ILE A 2 -13.67 -36.89 -10.38
C ILE A 2 -14.46 -38.20 -10.49
N TYR A 3 -15.74 -38.12 -10.88
CA TYR A 3 -16.56 -39.27 -11.24
C TYR A 3 -16.69 -39.41 -12.76
N THR A 4 -16.36 -40.58 -13.31
CA THR A 4 -16.36 -40.86 -14.76
C THR A 4 -17.00 -42.21 -15.13
N THR A 5 -17.62 -42.89 -14.16
CA THR A 5 -18.18 -44.23 -14.35
C THR A 5 -19.46 -44.19 -15.20
N GLY A 6 -19.45 -44.92 -16.32
CA GLY A 6 -20.58 -45.07 -17.24
C GLY A 6 -20.48 -44.20 -18.50
N THR A 7 -21.63 -43.97 -19.12
CA THR A 7 -21.84 -43.01 -20.22
C THR A 7 -23.15 -42.26 -20.03
N ILE A 8 -23.34 -41.15 -20.75
CA ILE A 8 -24.56 -40.33 -20.66
C ILE A 8 -25.17 -40.02 -22.03
N ALA A 9 -26.45 -39.65 -22.00
CA ALA A 9 -27.16 -38.88 -23.02
C ALA A 9 -27.74 -37.63 -22.35
N VAL A 10 -27.84 -36.50 -23.07
CA VAL A 10 -28.46 -35.28 -22.52
C VAL A 10 -29.47 -34.71 -23.51
N SER A 11 -30.74 -34.62 -23.08
CA SER A 11 -31.82 -34.01 -23.86
C SER A 11 -32.52 -32.95 -23.01
N GLY A 12 -32.53 -31.71 -23.50
CA GLY A 12 -32.94 -30.56 -22.71
C GLY A 12 -32.14 -30.47 -21.41
N ASN A 13 -32.84 -30.40 -20.27
CA ASN A 13 -32.24 -30.33 -18.93
C ASN A 13 -32.10 -31.71 -18.26
N THR A 14 -32.24 -32.82 -18.98
CA THR A 14 -32.20 -34.16 -18.40
C THR A 14 -31.01 -34.94 -18.89
N VAL A 15 -30.19 -35.41 -17.94
CA VAL A 15 -29.11 -36.37 -18.17
C VAL A 15 -29.63 -37.77 -17.90
N THR A 16 -29.41 -38.68 -18.83
CA THR A 16 -29.70 -40.11 -18.68
C THR A 16 -28.39 -40.89 -18.72
N GLY A 17 -28.06 -41.59 -17.64
CA GLY A 17 -26.84 -42.37 -17.50
C GLY A 17 -27.05 -43.85 -17.83
N ALA A 18 -26.05 -44.46 -18.46
CA ALA A 18 -25.95 -45.90 -18.68
C ALA A 18 -24.72 -46.44 -17.95
N GLY A 19 -24.92 -47.41 -17.05
CA GLY A 19 -23.85 -47.91 -16.17
C GLY A 19 -23.36 -46.89 -15.15
N THR A 20 -24.22 -45.94 -14.76
CA THR A 20 -23.94 -44.91 -13.75
C THR A 20 -24.65 -45.24 -12.44
N GLU A 21 -24.11 -44.76 -11.32
CA GLU A 21 -24.70 -44.88 -9.98
C GLU A 21 -24.67 -43.51 -9.27
N PHE A 22 -25.39 -42.53 -9.83
CA PHE A 22 -25.30 -41.13 -9.40
C PHE A 22 -25.72 -40.88 -7.94
N ASN A 23 -26.65 -41.67 -7.40
CA ASN A 23 -27.14 -41.54 -6.03
C ASN A 23 -26.54 -42.56 -5.05
N ALA A 24 -25.47 -43.27 -5.44
CA ALA A 24 -24.79 -44.19 -4.53
C ALA A 24 -24.22 -43.44 -3.32
N ALA A 25 -24.31 -44.07 -2.15
CA ALA A 25 -23.64 -43.58 -0.96
C ALA A 25 -22.15 -43.40 -1.24
N LEU A 26 -21.57 -42.27 -0.80
CA LEU A 26 -20.16 -41.89 -1.02
C LEU A 26 -19.77 -41.52 -2.47
N SER A 27 -20.72 -41.40 -3.41
CA SER A 27 -20.40 -40.88 -4.77
C SER A 27 -19.97 -39.41 -4.75
N LEU A 28 -20.34 -38.68 -3.70
CA LEU A 28 -20.15 -37.23 -3.51
C LEU A 28 -20.80 -36.34 -4.59
N ILE A 29 -21.60 -36.92 -5.48
CA ILE A 29 -22.36 -36.21 -6.51
C ILE A 29 -23.54 -35.52 -5.84
N ARG A 30 -23.65 -34.20 -5.99
CA ARG A 30 -24.70 -33.38 -5.39
C ARG A 30 -25.14 -32.27 -6.35
N VAL A 31 -26.23 -31.60 -5.97
CA VAL A 31 -26.65 -30.35 -6.63
C VAL A 31 -25.51 -29.33 -6.55
N GLY A 32 -25.21 -28.67 -7.66
CA GLY A 32 -24.11 -27.72 -7.80
C GLY A 32 -22.86 -28.27 -8.48
N CYS A 33 -22.63 -29.59 -8.47
CA CYS A 33 -21.48 -30.20 -9.14
C CYS A 33 -21.49 -29.91 -10.65
N THR A 34 -20.31 -29.64 -11.22
CA THR A 34 -20.13 -29.45 -12.66
C THR A 34 -20.02 -30.80 -13.36
N LEU A 35 -20.88 -31.01 -14.35
CA LEU A 35 -20.83 -32.11 -15.29
C LEU A 35 -20.29 -31.61 -16.64
N ILE A 36 -19.24 -32.24 -17.13
CA ILE A 36 -18.63 -31.97 -18.43
C ILE A 36 -18.94 -33.15 -19.35
N ALA A 37 -19.69 -32.92 -20.42
CA ALA A 37 -19.97 -33.91 -21.46
C ALA A 37 -18.97 -33.76 -22.61
N ILE A 38 -18.28 -34.85 -22.94
CA ILE A 38 -17.29 -34.91 -24.03
C ILE A 38 -18.03 -35.14 -25.36
N SER A 39 -18.91 -34.20 -25.70
CA SER A 39 -19.61 -34.10 -26.99
C SER A 39 -18.83 -33.21 -27.97
N ASP A 40 -19.30 -33.11 -29.21
CA ASP A 40 -18.79 -32.15 -30.20
C ASP A 40 -19.93 -31.20 -30.61
N PRO A 41 -19.96 -29.94 -30.14
CA PRO A 41 -18.99 -29.32 -29.22
C PRO A 41 -19.11 -29.85 -27.77
N VAL A 42 -18.04 -29.72 -26.98
CA VAL A 42 -18.05 -30.05 -25.54
C VAL A 42 -19.05 -29.13 -24.83
N GLN A 43 -19.90 -29.71 -23.98
CA GLN A 43 -20.90 -28.96 -23.22
C GLN A 43 -20.69 -29.15 -21.71
N ILE A 44 -20.87 -28.06 -20.97
CA ILE A 44 -20.66 -28.00 -19.52
C ILE A 44 -21.97 -27.63 -18.85
N PHE A 45 -22.28 -28.32 -17.76
CA PHE A 45 -23.53 -28.21 -17.05
C PHE A 45 -23.32 -28.14 -15.53
N SER A 46 -24.22 -27.47 -14.82
CA SER A 46 -24.36 -27.60 -13.38
C SER A 46 -25.53 -28.53 -13.04
N ILE A 47 -25.32 -29.47 -12.12
CA ILE A 47 -26.36 -30.41 -11.67
C ILE A 47 -27.36 -29.64 -10.79
N THR A 48 -28.63 -29.64 -11.17
CA THR A 48 -29.72 -28.99 -10.42
C THR A 48 -30.53 -29.97 -9.59
N LYS A 49 -30.49 -31.26 -9.92
CA LYS A 49 -31.14 -32.32 -9.12
C LYS A 49 -30.52 -33.68 -9.40
N VAL A 50 -30.26 -34.47 -8.35
CA VAL A 50 -29.98 -35.91 -8.46
C VAL A 50 -31.32 -36.65 -8.34
N LYS A 51 -31.76 -37.32 -9.41
CA LYS A 51 -33.09 -37.98 -9.44
C LYS A 51 -33.03 -39.46 -9.07
N SER A 52 -32.02 -40.16 -9.56
CA SER A 52 -31.81 -41.61 -9.35
C SER A 52 -30.37 -41.99 -9.70
N ALA A 53 -30.02 -43.27 -9.56
CA ALA A 53 -28.74 -43.83 -10.01
C ALA A 53 -28.38 -43.50 -11.48
N THR A 54 -29.39 -43.29 -12.32
CA THR A 54 -29.24 -43.14 -13.77
C THR A 54 -29.82 -41.83 -14.30
N SER A 55 -30.24 -40.89 -13.44
CA SER A 55 -30.84 -39.64 -13.91
C SER A 55 -30.45 -38.42 -13.08
N LEU A 56 -30.08 -37.34 -13.77
CA LEU A 56 -29.83 -36.02 -13.22
C LEU A 56 -30.68 -34.98 -13.96
N SER A 57 -30.96 -33.85 -13.30
CA SER A 57 -31.31 -32.60 -13.97
C SER A 57 -30.13 -31.65 -13.96
N VAL A 58 -29.99 -30.88 -15.04
CA VAL A 58 -28.87 -29.98 -15.27
C VAL A 58 -29.31 -28.63 -15.83
N THR A 59 -28.46 -27.62 -15.72
CA THR A 59 -28.58 -26.32 -16.38
C THR A 59 -27.22 -25.88 -16.96
N PRO A 60 -27.15 -25.24 -18.14
CA PRO A 60 -28.25 -24.95 -19.08
C PRO A 60 -28.81 -26.21 -19.75
N ALA A 61 -29.84 -26.06 -20.59
CA ALA A 61 -30.33 -27.16 -21.44
C ALA A 61 -29.29 -27.51 -22.51
N ALA A 62 -29.12 -28.79 -22.83
CA ALA A 62 -28.20 -29.23 -23.88
C ALA A 62 -28.61 -28.70 -25.26
N SER A 63 -27.64 -28.12 -25.98
CA SER A 63 -27.82 -27.56 -27.32
C SER A 63 -26.50 -27.61 -28.10
N PRO A 64 -26.35 -28.53 -29.09
CA PRO A 64 -27.32 -29.56 -29.50
C PRO A 64 -27.48 -30.66 -28.45
N ALA A 65 -28.52 -31.49 -28.59
CA ALA A 65 -28.72 -32.66 -27.73
C ALA A 65 -27.53 -33.62 -27.82
N ILE A 66 -27.14 -34.21 -26.69
CA ILE A 66 -25.99 -35.10 -26.58
C ILE A 66 -26.46 -36.55 -26.75
N PRO A 67 -25.96 -37.30 -27.75
CA PRO A 67 -26.40 -38.67 -28.00
C PRO A 67 -26.02 -39.62 -26.87
N ALA A 68 -26.72 -40.77 -26.79
CA ALA A 68 -26.39 -41.80 -25.83
C ALA A 68 -24.99 -42.40 -26.09
N GLY A 69 -24.29 -42.74 -25.01
CA GLY A 69 -22.94 -43.30 -25.08
C GLY A 69 -21.82 -42.28 -24.94
N THR A 70 -22.14 -40.99 -24.79
CA THR A 70 -21.13 -39.94 -24.61
C THR A 70 -20.40 -40.08 -23.27
N LYS A 71 -19.07 -39.93 -23.32
CA LYS A 71 -18.21 -39.91 -22.13
C LYS A 71 -18.35 -38.58 -21.39
N PHE A 72 -18.18 -38.61 -20.08
CA PHE A 72 -18.37 -37.44 -19.24
C PHE A 72 -17.46 -37.47 -18.01
N SER A 73 -17.43 -36.35 -17.31
CA SER A 73 -16.71 -36.17 -16.06
C SER A 73 -17.55 -35.29 -15.14
N ILE A 74 -17.75 -35.70 -13.89
CA ILE A 74 -18.34 -34.85 -12.85
C ILE A 74 -17.25 -34.46 -11.86
N LEU A 75 -17.08 -33.15 -11.66
CA LEU A 75 -16.16 -32.61 -10.67
C LEU A 75 -16.83 -32.68 -9.30
N LEU A 76 -16.26 -33.46 -8.38
CA LEU A 76 -16.85 -33.70 -7.05
C LEU A 76 -16.44 -32.63 -6.02
N SER A 77 -15.41 -31.84 -6.34
CA SER A 77 -14.73 -30.90 -5.44
C SER A 77 -14.79 -29.44 -5.90
N ASP A 78 -15.61 -29.11 -6.89
CA ASP A 78 -15.63 -27.78 -7.51
C ASP A 78 -16.41 -26.70 -6.72
N SER A 79 -17.07 -27.06 -5.61
CA SER A 79 -17.53 -26.09 -4.61
C SER A 79 -17.92 -26.76 -3.29
N ILE A 80 -17.13 -26.56 -2.22
CA ILE A 80 -17.76 -26.34 -0.91
C ILE A 80 -18.15 -24.87 -0.92
N SER A 81 -19.36 -24.56 -1.38
CA SER A 81 -19.97 -23.28 -1.03
C SER A 81 -20.33 -23.33 0.45
N VAL A 82 -20.40 -22.17 1.12
CA VAL A 82 -20.86 -22.05 2.51
C VAL A 82 -22.24 -22.71 2.68
N ASP A 83 -23.08 -22.67 1.64
CA ASP A 83 -24.38 -23.34 1.58
C ASP A 83 -24.27 -24.87 1.48
N GLY A 84 -23.25 -25.40 0.79
CA GLY A 84 -23.00 -26.85 0.70
C GLY A 84 -22.56 -27.45 2.03
N LEU A 85 -21.73 -26.73 2.79
CA LEU A 85 -21.38 -27.10 4.16
C LEU A 85 -22.59 -26.96 5.10
N ALA A 86 -23.39 -25.90 4.95
CA ALA A 86 -24.60 -25.70 5.74
C ALA A 86 -25.64 -26.80 5.46
N GLN A 87 -25.76 -27.28 4.22
CA GLN A 87 -26.66 -28.36 3.86
C GLN A 87 -26.18 -29.72 4.40
N ASP A 88 -24.89 -30.00 4.33
CA ASP A 88 -24.30 -31.23 4.89
C ASP A 88 -24.43 -31.26 6.42
N VAL A 89 -24.22 -30.12 7.08
CA VAL A 89 -24.47 -29.94 8.51
C VAL A 89 -25.96 -30.03 8.84
N ALA A 90 -26.86 -29.49 8.00
CA ALA A 90 -28.31 -29.54 8.21
C ALA A 90 -28.92 -30.93 7.96
N GLU A 91 -28.42 -31.70 6.98
CA GLU A 91 -28.79 -33.10 6.78
C GLU A 91 -28.29 -33.96 7.93
N THR A 92 -27.07 -33.70 8.42
CA THR A 92 -26.52 -34.33 9.61
C THR A 92 -27.34 -33.99 10.86
N LEU A 93 -27.73 -32.72 11.06
CA LEU A 93 -28.59 -32.31 12.18
C LEU A 93 -30.00 -32.91 12.10
N ARG A 94 -30.62 -32.96 10.91
CA ARG A 94 -31.93 -33.62 10.73
C ARG A 94 -31.85 -35.12 10.99
N TYR A 95 -30.76 -35.77 10.61
CA TYR A 95 -30.52 -37.18 10.93
C TYR A 95 -30.42 -37.39 12.45
N TYR A 96 -29.69 -36.54 13.18
CA TYR A 96 -29.60 -36.63 14.64
C TYR A 96 -30.90 -36.22 15.36
N GLN A 97 -31.64 -35.21 14.89
CA GLN A 97 -32.96 -34.84 15.43
C GLN A 97 -34.02 -35.93 15.18
N GLY A 98 -33.98 -36.61 14.02
CA GLY A 98 -34.79 -37.79 13.76
C GLY A 98 -34.47 -38.94 14.73
N LYS A 99 -33.20 -39.08 15.12
CA LYS A 99 -32.77 -40.02 16.17
C LYS A 99 -33.18 -39.57 17.57
N GLU A 100 -33.24 -38.28 17.86
CA GLU A 100 -33.79 -37.78 19.14
C GLU A 100 -35.29 -38.04 19.28
N SER A 101 -36.08 -37.97 18.20
CA SER A 101 -37.50 -38.33 18.24
C SER A 101 -37.71 -39.83 18.52
N GLU A 102 -36.90 -40.70 17.91
CA GLU A 102 -36.89 -42.14 18.21
C GLU A 102 -36.42 -42.44 19.66
N ILE A 103 -35.49 -41.64 20.18
CA ILE A 103 -35.02 -41.73 21.57
C ILE A 103 -36.08 -41.19 22.54
N ALA A 104 -36.85 -40.16 22.18
CA ALA A 104 -37.95 -39.65 22.99
C ALA A 104 -39.09 -40.68 23.13
N ASP A 105 -39.48 -41.32 22.04
CA ASP A 105 -40.44 -42.43 22.04
C ASP A 105 -39.91 -43.63 22.86
N ALA A 106 -38.60 -43.91 22.77
CA ALA A 106 -37.96 -44.94 23.59
C ALA A 106 -37.90 -44.56 25.07
N VAL A 107 -37.66 -43.28 25.41
CA VAL A 107 -37.64 -42.78 26.79
C VAL A 107 -39.03 -42.85 27.43
N GLU A 108 -40.11 -42.58 26.68
CA GLU A 108 -41.50 -42.76 27.14
C GLU A 108 -41.82 -44.24 27.40
N PHE A 109 -41.32 -45.15 26.56
CA PHE A 109 -41.39 -46.60 26.78
C PHE A 109 -40.57 -47.09 28.01
N PHE A 110 -39.42 -46.46 28.29
CA PHE A 110 -38.57 -46.79 29.44
C PHE A 110 -39.04 -46.18 30.77
N SER A 111 -39.76 -45.05 30.76
CA SER A 111 -40.41 -44.53 31.97
C SER A 111 -41.45 -45.50 32.54
N ASP A 112 -42.10 -46.27 31.66
CA ASP A 112 -43.11 -47.26 32.03
C ASP A 112 -42.53 -48.64 32.37
N ASN A 113 -41.30 -48.95 31.96
CA ASN A 113 -40.70 -50.29 32.15
C ASN A 113 -39.25 -50.22 32.70
N LYS A 114 -39.16 -50.17 34.04
CA LYS A 114 -37.88 -50.16 34.78
C LYS A 114 -37.23 -51.55 34.79
N ASP A 115 -36.32 -51.81 33.85
CA ASP A 115 -35.41 -52.96 33.93
C ASP A 115 -33.93 -52.54 33.78
N VAL A 116 -33.09 -53.01 34.71
CA VAL A 116 -31.67 -52.65 34.88
C VAL A 116 -30.80 -53.19 33.75
N ILE A 117 -31.27 -54.23 33.05
CA ILE A 117 -30.63 -54.82 31.87
C ILE A 117 -30.56 -53.81 30.70
N SER A 118 -31.50 -52.85 30.65
CA SER A 118 -31.54 -51.81 29.62
C SER A 118 -30.45 -50.76 29.82
N ALA A 119 -30.17 -50.37 31.07
CA ALA A 119 -29.17 -49.36 31.41
C ALA A 119 -27.74 -49.84 31.14
N SER A 120 -27.43 -51.11 31.43
CA SER A 120 -26.10 -51.69 31.11
C SER A 120 -25.87 -51.77 29.60
N LYS A 121 -26.91 -52.14 28.83
CA LYS A 121 -26.86 -52.19 27.37
C LYS A 121 -26.70 -50.80 26.74
N LEU A 122 -27.27 -49.76 27.34
CA LEU A 122 -27.08 -48.35 26.95
C LEU A 122 -25.66 -47.86 27.26
N ALA A 123 -25.10 -48.18 28.43
CA ALA A 123 -23.73 -47.85 28.78
C ALA A 123 -22.72 -48.50 27.81
N SER A 124 -22.95 -49.76 27.41
CA SER A 124 -22.13 -50.43 26.40
C SER A 124 -22.23 -49.78 25.02
N GLN A 125 -23.44 -49.39 24.59
CA GLN A 125 -23.63 -48.69 23.31
C GLN A 125 -22.97 -47.29 23.33
N SER A 126 -23.10 -46.54 24.42
CA SER A 126 -22.44 -45.24 24.57
C SER A 126 -20.92 -45.36 24.56
N ALA A 127 -20.37 -46.43 25.15
CA ALA A 127 -18.94 -46.70 25.10
C ALA A 127 -18.49 -47.00 23.66
N THR A 128 -19.24 -47.81 22.90
CA THR A 128 -18.96 -48.07 21.49
C THR A 128 -19.05 -46.80 20.63
N THR A 129 -20.05 -45.94 20.85
CA THR A 129 -20.18 -44.66 20.16
C THR A 129 -18.99 -43.74 20.46
N ALA A 130 -18.54 -43.67 21.70
CA ALA A 130 -17.37 -42.89 22.08
C ALA A 130 -16.08 -43.45 21.46
N THR A 131 -15.93 -44.78 21.39
CA THR A 131 -14.81 -45.43 20.69
C THR A 131 -14.82 -45.11 19.20
N ASN A 132 -15.98 -45.20 18.53
CA ASN A 132 -16.10 -44.89 17.12
C ASN A 132 -15.80 -43.41 16.84
N ALA A 133 -16.30 -42.49 17.68
CA ALA A 133 -16.00 -41.07 17.56
C ALA A 133 -14.49 -40.79 17.75
N ALA A 134 -13.83 -41.47 18.69
CA ALA A 134 -12.39 -41.38 18.87
C ALA A 134 -11.63 -41.90 17.65
N THR A 135 -12.03 -43.04 17.08
CA THR A 135 -11.42 -43.59 15.86
C THR A 135 -11.61 -42.65 14.67
N THR A 136 -12.80 -42.08 14.49
CA THR A 136 -13.06 -41.08 13.44
C THR A 136 -12.21 -39.82 13.63
N ALA A 137 -12.06 -39.33 14.85
CA ALA A 137 -11.20 -38.19 15.16
C ALA A 137 -9.72 -38.48 14.88
N THR A 138 -9.25 -39.70 15.19
CA THR A 138 -7.89 -40.14 14.84
C THR A 138 -7.70 -40.22 13.33
N SER A 139 -8.63 -40.83 12.59
CA SER A 139 -8.55 -40.89 11.12
C SER A 139 -8.63 -39.51 10.46
N ALA A 140 -9.40 -38.58 11.01
CA ALA A 140 -9.44 -37.19 10.55
C ALA A 140 -8.12 -36.46 10.84
N ALA A 141 -7.51 -36.69 12.00
CA ALA A 141 -6.19 -36.14 12.34
C ALA A 141 -5.08 -36.70 11.44
N ASP A 142 -5.12 -38.00 11.14
CA ASP A 142 -4.19 -38.65 10.22
C ASP A 142 -4.36 -38.13 8.80
N SER A 143 -5.61 -37.99 8.32
CA SER A 143 -5.90 -37.40 7.02
C SER A 143 -5.42 -35.95 6.94
N ALA A 144 -5.64 -35.14 7.98
CA ALA A 144 -5.15 -33.76 8.05
C ALA A 144 -3.61 -33.69 8.07
N LYS A 145 -2.95 -34.68 8.68
CA LYS A 145 -1.50 -34.81 8.62
C LYS A 145 -1.03 -35.18 7.20
N THR A 146 -1.65 -36.16 6.57
CA THR A 146 -1.38 -36.55 5.18
C THR A 146 -1.57 -35.37 4.23
N TYR A 147 -2.67 -34.61 4.33
CA TYR A 147 -2.87 -33.42 3.51
C TYR A 147 -1.82 -32.33 3.76
N ARG A 148 -1.37 -32.15 5.00
CA ARG A 148 -0.29 -31.22 5.31
C ARG A 148 1.02 -31.68 4.68
N ASP A 149 1.33 -32.96 4.78
CA ASP A 149 2.56 -33.56 4.25
C ASP A 149 2.55 -33.54 2.70
N GLU A 150 1.43 -33.85 2.06
CA GLU A 150 1.21 -33.73 0.61
C GLU A 150 1.29 -32.28 0.13
N ALA A 151 0.71 -31.32 0.87
CA ALA A 151 0.83 -29.90 0.57
C ALA A 151 2.29 -29.42 0.70
N HIS A 152 3.03 -29.93 1.69
CA HIS A 152 4.45 -29.65 1.87
C HIS A 152 5.30 -30.28 0.75
N GLU A 153 4.95 -31.48 0.29
CA GLU A 153 5.61 -32.13 -0.83
C GLU A 153 5.32 -31.43 -2.15
N TYR A 154 4.07 -31.02 -2.39
CA TYR A 154 3.68 -30.22 -3.55
C TYR A 154 4.37 -28.86 -3.57
N ALA A 155 4.47 -28.19 -2.41
CA ALA A 155 5.24 -26.95 -2.26
C ALA A 155 6.74 -27.18 -2.55
N ASN A 156 7.30 -28.30 -2.13
CA ASN A 156 8.69 -28.65 -2.44
C ASN A 156 8.89 -28.95 -3.93
N GLN A 157 8.01 -29.73 -4.57
CA GLN A 157 8.10 -30.06 -6.00
C GLN A 157 7.92 -28.82 -6.89
N THR A 158 7.07 -27.88 -6.48
CA THR A 158 6.91 -26.59 -7.18
C THR A 158 8.04 -25.60 -6.90
N ALA A 159 8.70 -25.66 -5.73
CA ALA A 159 9.83 -24.79 -5.39
C ALA A 159 11.19 -25.29 -5.92
N GLN A 160 11.39 -26.59 -6.13
CA GLN A 160 12.66 -27.18 -6.59
C GLN A 160 13.23 -26.55 -7.89
N PRO A 161 12.42 -26.25 -8.94
CA PRO A 161 12.90 -25.54 -10.13
C PRO A 161 13.32 -24.08 -9.87
N TYR A 162 12.80 -23.46 -8.80
CA TYR A 162 13.03 -22.06 -8.44
C TYR A 162 13.94 -21.88 -7.22
N ALA A 163 14.45 -22.96 -6.63
CA ALA A 163 15.31 -22.91 -5.43
C ALA A 163 16.57 -22.05 -5.62
N TYR A 164 17.04 -21.93 -6.87
CA TYR A 164 18.19 -21.10 -7.26
C TYR A 164 17.82 -19.63 -7.58
N VAL A 165 16.53 -19.32 -7.70
CA VAL A 165 15.98 -17.99 -8.03
C VAL A 165 15.33 -17.34 -6.81
N LEU A 166 14.80 -18.14 -5.89
CA LEU A 166 14.22 -17.65 -4.63
C LEU A 166 15.30 -17.09 -3.70
N GLN A 167 15.01 -15.91 -3.18
CA GLN A 167 15.80 -15.33 -2.10
C GLN A 167 15.64 -16.19 -0.85
N PRO A 168 16.74 -16.56 -0.16
CA PRO A 168 16.65 -17.23 1.13
C PRO A 168 16.01 -16.29 2.17
N LEU A 169 15.58 -16.81 3.32
CA LEU A 169 15.11 -15.96 4.43
C LEU A 169 16.17 -14.90 4.77
N PRO A 170 15.82 -13.61 4.89
CA PRO A 170 16.76 -12.56 5.27
C PRO A 170 17.21 -12.71 6.73
N ASP A 171 18.47 -12.38 7.00
CA ASP A 171 19.04 -12.32 8.35
C ASP A 171 18.48 -11.13 9.15
N VAL A 172 18.12 -10.04 8.45
CA VAL A 172 17.38 -8.91 9.00
C VAL A 172 16.21 -8.61 8.08
N TRP A 173 15.00 -8.50 8.63
CA TRP A 173 13.80 -8.21 7.84
C TRP A 173 12.84 -7.28 8.58
N MET A 174 12.64 -6.10 8.01
CA MET A 174 11.73 -5.06 8.49
C MET A 174 10.64 -4.83 7.42
N PRO A 175 9.43 -5.37 7.60
CA PRO A 175 8.38 -5.28 6.59
C PRO A 175 7.91 -3.85 6.30
N PHE A 176 7.83 -3.01 7.34
CA PHE A 176 7.26 -1.65 7.26
C PHE A 176 5.89 -1.60 6.57
N ASN A 177 5.10 -2.65 6.77
CA ASN A 177 3.76 -2.73 6.22
C ASN A 177 2.79 -1.91 7.08
N ASP A 178 2.75 -2.17 8.38
CA ASP A 178 1.77 -1.62 9.34
C ASP A 178 2.36 -1.35 10.73
N SER A 179 3.63 -1.73 10.94
CA SER A 179 4.29 -1.71 12.24
C SER A 179 5.81 -1.56 12.09
N LEU A 180 6.45 -1.23 13.20
CA LEU A 180 7.91 -1.16 13.34
C LEU A 180 8.51 -2.50 13.78
N ASP A 181 7.75 -3.58 13.67
CA ASP A 181 8.16 -4.91 14.11
C ASP A 181 9.10 -5.55 13.09
N MET A 182 10.17 -6.16 13.60
CA MET A 182 11.10 -6.95 12.78
C MET A 182 10.68 -8.42 12.78
N ILE A 183 10.81 -9.10 11.64
CA ILE A 183 10.63 -10.57 11.55
C ILE A 183 11.92 -11.26 12.00
N THR A 184 13.04 -10.87 11.39
CA THR A 184 14.41 -11.30 11.71
C THR A 184 15.32 -10.09 11.97
N GLY A 185 16.44 -10.32 12.66
CA GLY A 185 17.35 -9.28 13.15
C GLY A 185 17.11 -8.92 14.61
N TYR A 186 17.75 -7.83 15.05
CA TYR A 186 17.77 -7.41 16.45
C TYR A 186 17.64 -5.89 16.61
N SER A 187 16.70 -5.41 17.40
CA SER A 187 16.63 -4.02 17.82
C SER A 187 15.89 -3.91 19.15
N PRO A 188 16.56 -3.44 20.21
CA PRO A 188 15.92 -3.31 21.52
C PRO A 188 14.94 -2.14 21.50
N GLY A 189 13.77 -2.35 22.08
CA GLY A 189 12.74 -1.33 22.23
C GLY A 189 11.52 -1.85 23.00
N TYR A 190 10.38 -1.20 22.81
CA TYR A 190 9.15 -1.54 23.50
C TYR A 190 7.97 -1.63 22.53
N LYS A 191 7.12 -2.65 22.70
CA LYS A 191 5.85 -2.81 22.00
C LYS A 191 4.72 -2.34 22.90
N LYS A 192 3.74 -1.65 22.31
CA LYS A 192 2.45 -1.39 22.98
C LYS A 192 1.55 -2.59 22.77
N VAL A 193 1.11 -3.22 23.85
CA VAL A 193 0.18 -4.35 23.83
C VAL A 193 -1.09 -3.95 24.59
N LYS A 194 -2.26 -4.14 23.97
CA LYS A 194 -3.54 -3.89 24.62
C LYS A 194 -3.98 -5.14 25.41
N ILE A 195 -4.27 -4.99 26.69
CA ILE A 195 -4.77 -6.05 27.58
C ILE A 195 -6.04 -5.53 28.24
N GLY A 196 -7.20 -6.00 27.79
CA GLY A 196 -8.48 -5.37 28.12
C GLY A 196 -8.53 -3.94 27.57
N ASP A 197 -8.86 -2.96 28.40
CA ASP A 197 -8.84 -1.53 28.02
C ASP A 197 -7.48 -0.84 28.26
N ASN A 198 -6.53 -1.53 28.89
CA ASN A 198 -5.22 -0.97 29.21
C ASN A 198 -4.22 -1.17 28.07
N VAL A 199 -3.34 -0.19 27.86
CA VAL A 199 -2.18 -0.30 26.96
C VAL A 199 -0.92 -0.43 27.82
N VAL A 200 -0.23 -1.57 27.71
CA VAL A 200 1.00 -1.88 28.44
C VAL A 200 2.18 -1.86 27.48
N GLN A 201 3.33 -1.35 27.92
CA GLN A 201 4.58 -1.44 27.18
C GLN A 201 5.37 -2.70 27.58
N VAL A 202 5.74 -3.52 26.61
CA VAL A 202 6.49 -4.76 26.80
C VAL A 202 7.82 -4.65 26.07
N ALA A 203 8.93 -5.01 26.72
CA ALA A 203 10.24 -5.02 26.10
C ALA A 203 10.28 -6.00 24.90
N SER A 204 10.96 -5.60 23.84
CA SER A 204 11.11 -6.36 22.60
C SER A 204 12.52 -6.17 22.07
N ASP A 205 13.10 -7.22 21.53
CA ASP A 205 14.37 -7.21 20.81
C ASP A 205 14.18 -7.15 19.29
N LYS A 206 12.96 -6.87 18.83
CA LYS A 206 12.57 -6.80 17.41
C LYS A 206 11.78 -5.53 17.10
N GLN A 207 12.16 -4.41 17.70
CA GLN A 207 11.49 -3.12 17.52
C GLN A 207 12.40 -2.11 16.81
N VAL A 208 12.04 -1.71 15.59
CA VAL A 208 12.69 -0.59 14.91
C VAL A 208 12.42 0.70 15.70
N ASN A 209 13.46 1.50 15.91
CA ASN A 209 13.32 2.77 16.62
C ASN A 209 12.82 3.84 15.68
N PHE A 210 11.82 4.59 16.14
CA PHE A 210 11.25 5.73 15.44
C PHE A 210 11.16 6.93 16.38
N SER A 211 11.50 8.11 15.86
CA SER A 211 11.22 9.36 16.57
C SER A 211 10.85 10.48 15.60
N ARG A 212 9.93 11.33 16.04
CA ARG A 212 9.54 12.58 15.38
C ARG A 212 9.07 13.54 16.47
N ALA A 213 9.68 14.72 16.56
CA ALA A 213 9.43 15.71 17.62
C ALA A 213 8.19 16.61 17.38
N SER A 214 7.23 16.14 16.57
CA SER A 214 5.97 16.84 16.29
C SER A 214 4.88 15.83 15.93
N THR A 215 3.62 16.26 15.98
CA THR A 215 2.56 15.56 15.26
C THR A 215 2.76 15.72 13.74
N ALA A 216 2.12 14.86 12.95
CA ALA A 216 2.17 14.94 11.49
C ALA A 216 0.94 14.27 10.88
N THR A 217 0.47 14.80 9.75
CA THR A 217 -0.63 14.15 9.03
C THR A 217 -0.12 13.09 8.05
N TYR A 218 -1.00 12.15 7.69
CA TYR A 218 -0.80 11.17 6.63
C TYR A 218 -2.14 10.64 6.15
N ILE A 219 -2.15 9.98 4.99
CA ILE A 219 -3.31 9.23 4.50
C ILE A 219 -3.10 7.75 4.82
N ASN A 220 -3.94 7.21 5.69
CA ASN A 220 -3.85 5.79 6.03
C ASN A 220 -4.22 4.90 4.84
N LYS A 221 -4.03 3.58 4.97
CA LYS A 221 -4.35 2.61 3.92
C LYS A 221 -5.83 2.53 3.53
N SER A 222 -6.72 3.08 4.34
CA SER A 222 -8.15 3.19 4.07
C SER A 222 -8.51 4.48 3.32
N GLY A 223 -7.54 5.33 3.00
CA GLY A 223 -7.79 6.61 2.34
C GLY A 223 -8.33 7.67 3.29
N GLU A 224 -8.02 7.62 4.58
CA GLU A 224 -8.46 8.62 5.56
C GLU A 224 -7.28 9.49 6.03
N LEU A 225 -7.52 10.79 6.19
CA LEU A 225 -6.61 11.69 6.87
C LEU A 225 -6.52 11.29 8.34
N LYS A 226 -5.30 11.04 8.80
CA LYS A 226 -4.98 10.81 10.20
C LYS A 226 -3.91 11.80 10.65
N THR A 227 -3.92 12.08 11.95
CA THR A 227 -2.82 12.76 12.63
C THR A 227 -2.09 11.70 13.46
N ALA A 228 -0.82 11.49 13.14
CA ALA A 228 0.07 10.69 13.95
C ALA A 228 0.64 11.56 15.08
N GLU A 229 0.60 11.02 16.29
CA GLU A 229 1.15 11.66 17.48
C GLU A 229 2.68 11.81 17.42
N ILE A 230 3.25 12.52 18.39
CA ILE A 230 4.70 12.58 18.58
C ILE A 230 5.26 11.15 18.71
N ASN A 231 6.34 10.86 17.98
CA ASN A 231 6.96 9.53 17.88
C ASN A 231 6.05 8.41 17.32
N GLU A 232 4.93 8.75 16.68
CA GLU A 232 4.10 7.75 16.00
C GLU A 232 4.49 7.63 14.50
N PRO A 233 4.87 6.44 14.02
CA PRO A 233 5.18 6.22 12.61
C PRO A 233 3.94 6.38 11.74
N ARG A 234 4.14 6.78 10.48
CA ARG A 234 3.06 7.01 9.50
C ARG A 234 3.10 5.90 8.44
N PHE A 235 2.09 5.05 8.42
CA PHE A 235 1.99 3.95 7.45
C PHE A 235 0.89 4.24 6.41
N GLU A 236 1.31 4.40 5.17
CA GLU A 236 0.42 4.62 4.02
C GLU A 236 0.35 3.37 3.12
N CYS A 237 -0.38 3.47 2.01
CA CYS A 237 -0.54 2.39 1.04
C CYS A 237 0.77 1.90 0.40
N ASP A 238 1.86 2.68 0.51
CA ASP A 238 3.18 2.36 -0.04
C ASP A 238 4.27 2.08 1.00
N GLY A 239 4.00 2.23 2.30
CA GLY A 239 4.96 1.86 3.35
C GLY A 239 5.00 2.76 4.55
N LEU A 240 6.11 2.67 5.28
CA LEU A 240 6.49 3.68 6.25
C LEU A 240 6.86 4.96 5.50
N LEU A 241 6.04 6.00 5.67
CA LEU A 241 6.32 7.35 5.17
C LEU A 241 7.45 7.98 6.00
N ILE A 242 8.48 8.46 5.31
CA ILE A 242 9.65 9.11 5.92
C ILE A 242 9.90 10.44 5.21
N GLU A 243 9.80 11.51 5.97
CA GLU A 243 9.99 12.87 5.47
C GLU A 243 10.90 13.69 6.37
N GLY A 244 11.63 14.63 5.75
CA GLY A 244 12.43 15.59 6.50
C GLY A 244 11.58 16.71 7.09
N GLN A 245 12.22 17.53 7.91
CA GLN A 245 11.63 18.74 8.45
C GLN A 245 11.13 19.67 7.33
N ARG A 246 9.90 20.16 7.51
CA ARG A 246 9.26 21.14 6.61
C ARG A 246 8.38 22.08 7.41
N THR A 247 8.20 23.29 6.88
CA THR A 247 7.36 24.32 7.49
C THR A 247 6.32 24.78 6.48
N ASN A 248 5.04 24.74 6.85
CA ASN A 248 4.00 25.42 6.09
C ASN A 248 3.90 26.86 6.59
N PHE A 249 4.15 27.83 5.71
CA PHE A 249 4.10 29.26 6.05
C PHE A 249 2.72 29.89 5.84
N PHE A 250 1.78 29.21 5.19
CA PHE A 250 0.39 29.66 5.20
C PHE A 250 -0.21 29.47 6.59
N GLN A 251 -1.01 30.43 7.02
CA GLN A 251 -1.68 30.42 8.32
C GLN A 251 -3.13 29.96 8.17
N ASN A 252 -3.69 29.40 9.24
CA ASN A 252 -5.06 28.91 9.34
C ASN A 252 -5.40 27.87 8.26
N SER A 253 -4.48 26.96 7.94
CA SER A 253 -4.58 26.09 6.76
C SER A 253 -5.81 25.17 6.72
N THR A 254 -6.52 25.00 7.85
CA THR A 254 -7.75 24.21 7.97
C THR A 254 -9.02 25.05 8.20
N ASP A 255 -8.92 26.38 8.20
CA ASP A 255 -10.06 27.30 8.36
C ASP A 255 -10.13 28.30 7.20
N PRO A 256 -10.79 27.90 6.08
CA PRO A 256 -10.90 28.72 4.87
C PRO A 256 -11.55 30.08 5.08
N SER A 257 -12.38 30.24 6.12
CA SER A 257 -13.03 31.51 6.45
C SER A 257 -12.03 32.59 6.89
N LYS A 258 -10.86 32.17 7.41
CA LYS A 258 -9.78 33.04 7.90
C LYS A 258 -8.67 33.28 6.88
N TRP A 259 -8.74 32.69 5.69
CA TRP A 259 -7.73 32.95 4.67
C TRP A 259 -7.83 34.39 4.17
N ASN A 260 -6.68 34.98 3.85
CA ASN A 260 -6.54 36.35 3.37
C ASN A 260 -6.96 36.48 1.89
N LYS A 261 -8.19 36.04 1.60
CA LYS A 261 -8.80 36.10 0.28
C LYS A 261 -9.06 37.53 -0.18
N SER A 262 -9.15 37.72 -1.48
CA SER A 262 -9.58 38.98 -2.08
C SER A 262 -11.04 39.28 -1.71
N THR A 263 -11.38 40.56 -1.51
CA THR A 263 -12.74 40.98 -1.15
C THR A 263 -13.78 40.71 -2.24
N SER A 264 -13.34 40.37 -3.45
CA SER A 264 -14.16 39.97 -4.60
C SER A 264 -14.50 38.48 -4.62
N LEU A 265 -14.12 37.73 -3.59
CA LEU A 265 -14.44 36.32 -3.41
C LEU A 265 -15.20 36.11 -2.10
N ASP A 266 -16.34 35.43 -2.17
CA ASP A 266 -17.11 35.00 -1.01
C ASP A 266 -16.81 33.55 -0.66
N VAL A 267 -16.76 33.24 0.64
CA VAL A 267 -16.72 31.85 1.11
C VAL A 267 -18.16 31.45 1.39
N THR A 268 -18.78 30.73 0.46
CA THR A 268 -20.21 30.39 0.54
C THR A 268 -20.46 29.05 1.21
N GLU A 269 -19.44 28.20 1.29
CA GLU A 269 -19.52 26.86 1.87
C GLU A 269 -18.19 26.52 2.53
N THR A 270 -18.26 25.84 3.68
CA THR A 270 -17.12 25.16 4.31
C THR A 270 -17.56 23.77 4.73
N GLY A 271 -16.74 22.76 4.46
CA GLY A 271 -17.05 21.37 4.79
C GLY A 271 -15.78 20.55 4.96
N ALA A 272 -15.95 19.23 5.12
CA ALA A 272 -14.85 18.26 5.09
C ALA A 272 -15.04 17.35 3.88
N ASP A 273 -13.97 17.06 3.16
CA ASP A 273 -14.00 16.08 2.06
C ASP A 273 -14.03 14.64 2.58
N SER A 274 -14.08 13.65 1.67
CA SER A 274 -14.10 12.23 2.02
C SER A 274 -12.83 11.73 2.71
N PHE A 275 -11.71 12.45 2.58
CA PHE A 275 -10.48 12.16 3.32
C PHE A 275 -10.53 12.78 4.73
N GLY A 276 -11.40 13.75 4.98
CA GLY A 276 -11.47 14.51 6.23
C GLY A 276 -10.72 15.85 6.19
N PHE A 277 -10.31 16.34 5.02
CA PHE A 277 -9.73 17.68 4.89
C PHE A 277 -10.81 18.75 4.83
N ASN A 278 -10.64 19.82 5.61
CA ASN A 278 -11.53 20.97 5.55
C ASN A 278 -11.33 21.75 4.25
N TYR A 279 -12.40 22.01 3.50
CA TYR A 279 -12.39 22.82 2.29
C TYR A 279 -13.27 24.05 2.43
N GLY A 280 -13.03 25.06 1.59
CA GLY A 280 -13.90 26.21 1.40
C GLY A 280 -14.24 26.41 -0.08
N ARG A 281 -15.49 26.78 -0.35
CA ARG A 281 -15.96 27.19 -1.67
C ARG A 281 -15.82 28.69 -1.84
N PHE A 282 -14.94 29.10 -2.74
CA PHE A 282 -14.66 30.50 -3.07
C PHE A 282 -15.41 30.87 -4.34
N VAL A 283 -16.46 31.69 -4.22
CA VAL A 283 -17.32 32.13 -5.33
C VAL A 283 -16.97 33.56 -5.71
N VAL A 284 -16.90 33.85 -7.01
CA VAL A 284 -16.68 35.21 -7.50
C VAL A 284 -17.90 36.10 -7.25
N GLN A 285 -17.66 37.36 -6.88
CA GLN A 285 -18.72 38.37 -6.84
C GLN A 285 -18.97 38.99 -8.22
N ASP A 286 -20.21 39.42 -8.47
CA ASP A 286 -20.60 40.08 -9.72
C ASP A 286 -19.79 41.35 -10.02
N SER A 287 -19.17 41.96 -9.00
CA SER A 287 -18.33 43.17 -9.12
C SER A 287 -17.10 43.00 -10.01
N ILE A 288 -16.68 41.76 -10.29
CA ILE A 288 -15.50 41.44 -11.12
C ILE A 288 -15.86 40.67 -12.40
N VAL A 289 -17.14 40.45 -12.68
CA VAL A 289 -17.60 39.79 -13.92
C VAL A 289 -17.17 40.59 -15.14
N GLY A 290 -16.71 39.88 -16.18
CA GLY A 290 -16.18 40.48 -17.41
C GLY A 290 -14.74 40.99 -17.28
N THR A 291 -14.07 40.77 -16.15
CA THR A 291 -12.63 41.03 -16.00
C THR A 291 -11.81 39.77 -16.31
N SER A 292 -10.50 39.94 -16.51
CA SER A 292 -9.55 38.84 -16.80
C SER A 292 -8.51 38.61 -15.69
N LYS A 293 -8.75 39.15 -14.49
CA LYS A 293 -7.75 39.15 -13.41
C LYS A 293 -7.89 37.94 -12.51
N ALA A 294 -6.77 37.45 -12.00
CA ALA A 294 -6.72 36.44 -10.95
C ALA A 294 -6.96 37.09 -9.57
N HIS A 295 -7.59 36.35 -8.66
CA HIS A 295 -7.98 36.81 -7.34
C HIS A 295 -7.48 35.84 -6.26
N THR A 296 -6.80 36.37 -5.25
CA THR A 296 -6.17 35.57 -4.19
C THR A 296 -7.22 34.87 -3.34
N ILE A 297 -7.02 33.56 -3.12
CA ILE A 297 -7.75 32.73 -2.16
C ILE A 297 -6.98 32.67 -0.84
N ILE A 298 -5.67 32.43 -0.92
CA ILE A 298 -4.74 32.48 0.20
C ILE A 298 -3.35 32.91 -0.29
N GLY A 299 -2.63 33.68 0.52
CA GLY A 299 -1.34 34.24 0.14
C GLY A 299 -0.39 34.49 1.28
N LEU A 300 0.90 34.48 0.96
CA LEU A 300 2.00 34.90 1.81
C LEU A 300 2.81 35.94 1.05
N TYR A 301 2.78 37.18 1.53
CA TYR A 301 3.55 38.25 0.90
C TYR A 301 5.03 38.12 1.25
N SER A 302 5.90 38.30 0.26
CA SER A 302 7.36 38.28 0.46
C SER A 302 7.81 39.33 1.50
N SER A 303 7.17 40.50 1.51
CA SER A 303 7.42 41.59 2.46
C SER A 303 6.90 41.34 3.89
N ALA A 304 6.14 40.27 4.12
CA ALA A 304 5.49 39.97 5.40
C ALA A 304 5.87 38.58 5.93
N GLY A 305 7.14 38.20 5.78
CA GLY A 305 7.64 36.90 6.23
C GLY A 305 7.49 35.79 5.18
N GLY A 306 7.78 36.10 3.91
CA GLY A 306 7.90 35.09 2.86
C GLY A 306 8.96 34.03 3.16
N VAL A 307 9.05 33.01 2.30
CA VAL A 307 9.99 31.91 2.48
C VAL A 307 11.42 32.42 2.21
N ASP A 308 12.33 32.23 3.18
CA ASP A 308 13.74 32.60 3.06
C ASP A 308 14.46 31.70 2.05
N THR A 309 15.04 32.32 1.05
CA THR A 309 15.81 31.69 -0.03
C THR A 309 17.23 32.27 -0.13
N SER A 310 17.71 32.96 0.90
CA SER A 310 19.07 33.52 0.95
C SER A 310 20.15 32.45 1.13
N GLY A 311 19.84 31.35 1.83
CA GLY A 311 20.74 30.21 2.08
C GLY A 311 20.89 29.22 0.91
N ASP A 312 21.25 27.98 1.25
CA ASP A 312 21.48 26.89 0.26
C ASP A 312 20.19 26.40 -0.40
N GLU A 313 19.07 26.40 0.34
CA GLU A 313 17.77 26.08 -0.24
C GLU A 313 17.26 27.26 -1.05
N LYS A 314 17.04 27.02 -2.34
CA LYS A 314 16.56 28.02 -3.30
C LYS A 314 15.18 27.69 -3.83
N HIS A 315 14.55 26.61 -3.41
CA HIS A 315 13.25 26.20 -3.94
C HIS A 315 12.13 26.52 -2.97
N VAL A 316 11.03 27.04 -3.52
CA VAL A 316 9.79 27.27 -2.79
C VAL A 316 8.68 26.54 -3.53
N THR A 317 7.98 25.67 -2.82
CA THR A 317 6.87 24.89 -3.37
C THR A 317 5.56 25.34 -2.74
N ILE A 318 4.55 25.54 -3.57
CA ILE A 318 3.17 25.77 -3.15
C ILE A 318 2.34 24.61 -3.64
N SER A 319 1.47 24.08 -2.79
CA SER A 319 0.52 23.04 -3.15
C SER A 319 -0.86 23.31 -2.56
N CYS A 320 -1.88 22.77 -3.23
CA CYS A 320 -3.26 22.75 -2.76
C CYS A 320 -4.02 21.61 -3.43
N ARG A 321 -5.18 21.27 -2.89
CA ARG A 321 -6.19 20.45 -3.57
C ARG A 321 -7.33 21.35 -3.99
N VAL A 322 -7.78 21.18 -5.23
CA VAL A 322 -8.85 21.99 -5.82
C VAL A 322 -9.89 21.15 -6.53
N LYS A 323 -11.12 21.64 -6.56
CA LYS A 323 -12.23 21.05 -7.30
C LYS A 323 -13.18 22.15 -7.78
N SER A 324 -13.74 21.97 -8.96
CA SER A 324 -14.85 22.80 -9.45
C SER A 324 -15.60 22.04 -10.55
N GLU A 325 -16.86 22.38 -10.73
CA GLU A 325 -17.70 21.90 -11.82
C GLU A 325 -17.90 22.98 -12.90
N VAL A 326 -17.30 24.16 -12.70
CA VAL A 326 -17.35 25.27 -13.65
C VAL A 326 -16.25 25.11 -14.69
N ASP A 327 -16.63 25.23 -15.96
CA ASP A 327 -15.69 25.21 -17.09
C ASP A 327 -14.96 26.56 -17.24
N ASN A 328 -13.86 26.56 -17.99
CA ASN A 328 -13.12 27.78 -18.38
C ASN A 328 -12.50 28.57 -17.22
N ILE A 329 -12.31 27.93 -16.07
CA ILE A 329 -11.56 28.49 -14.94
C ILE A 329 -10.25 27.73 -14.69
N ALA A 330 -9.35 28.40 -13.99
CA ALA A 330 -8.08 27.85 -13.57
C ALA A 330 -7.82 28.16 -12.09
N VAL A 331 -7.07 27.26 -11.44
CA VAL A 331 -6.32 27.64 -10.23
C VAL A 331 -4.95 28.15 -10.65
N ARG A 332 -4.52 29.27 -10.07
CA ARG A 332 -3.20 29.85 -10.30
C ARG A 332 -2.35 29.81 -9.04
N ILE A 333 -1.14 29.29 -9.16
CA ILE A 333 -0.08 29.45 -8.18
C ILE A 333 0.88 30.54 -8.69
N LEU A 334 1.01 31.62 -7.93
CA LEU A 334 1.86 32.77 -8.25
C LEU A 334 2.99 32.89 -7.22
N PHE A 335 4.20 33.16 -7.69
CA PHE A 335 5.36 33.50 -6.86
C PHE A 335 5.77 34.95 -7.07
N GLU A 336 6.11 35.64 -5.98
CA GLU A 336 6.57 37.03 -6.00
C GLU A 336 7.85 37.23 -5.16
N HIS A 337 8.55 38.33 -5.42
CA HIS A 337 9.67 38.81 -4.61
C HIS A 337 9.44 40.27 -4.20
N TYR A 338 10.01 40.67 -3.08
CA TYR A 338 10.06 42.06 -2.60
C TYR A 338 11.51 42.45 -2.36
N ASP A 339 11.97 43.49 -3.08
CA ASP A 339 13.34 43.98 -3.02
C ASP A 339 13.60 45.01 -1.91
N GLY A 340 12.56 45.33 -1.12
CA GLY A 340 12.59 46.40 -0.11
C GLY A 340 11.80 47.65 -0.53
N GLU A 341 11.38 47.75 -1.79
CA GLU A 341 10.58 48.86 -2.31
C GLU A 341 9.34 48.38 -3.06
N VAL A 342 9.48 47.41 -3.96
CA VAL A 342 8.43 46.96 -4.88
C VAL A 342 8.27 45.45 -4.86
N ARG A 343 7.01 44.99 -4.86
CA ARG A 343 6.67 43.58 -5.07
C ARG A 343 6.59 43.29 -6.57
N THR A 344 7.30 42.26 -7.02
CA THR A 344 7.34 41.85 -8.42
C THR A 344 6.99 40.38 -8.55
N SER A 345 6.15 40.06 -9.54
CA SER A 345 5.84 38.68 -9.90
C SER A 345 7.06 38.03 -10.54
N ILE A 346 7.52 36.89 -9.99
CA ILE A 346 8.63 36.12 -10.54
C ILE A 346 8.10 35.19 -11.64
N GLY A 347 7.10 34.37 -11.29
CA GLY A 347 6.54 33.37 -12.18
C GLY A 347 5.27 32.76 -11.62
N ALA A 348 4.49 32.12 -12.49
CA ALA A 348 3.26 31.47 -12.09
C ALA A 348 3.01 30.19 -12.89
N ALA A 349 2.23 29.29 -12.32
CA ALA A 349 1.64 28.14 -12.97
C ALA A 349 0.12 28.21 -12.85
N ASN A 350 -0.60 28.07 -13.95
CA ASN A 350 -2.06 28.03 -14.00
C ASN A 350 -2.49 26.65 -14.46
N LEU A 351 -3.45 26.08 -13.76
CA LEU A 351 -4.01 24.78 -14.09
C LEU A 351 -5.47 24.95 -14.47
N ASN A 352 -5.78 24.70 -15.73
CA ASN A 352 -7.17 24.59 -16.19
C ASN A 352 -7.78 23.30 -15.60
N LEU A 353 -8.92 23.43 -14.93
CA LEU A 353 -9.53 22.31 -14.22
C LEU A 353 -10.27 21.32 -15.14
N THR A 354 -10.78 21.78 -16.28
CA THR A 354 -11.45 20.96 -17.29
C THR A 354 -10.43 20.17 -18.13
N THR A 355 -9.48 20.86 -18.77
CA THR A 355 -8.51 20.26 -19.71
C THR A 355 -7.31 19.63 -19.02
N ARG A 356 -7.07 19.98 -17.74
CA ARG A 356 -5.92 19.55 -16.93
C ARG A 356 -4.57 20.06 -17.47
N ILE A 357 -4.58 21.00 -18.42
CA ILE A 357 -3.37 21.61 -18.97
C ILE A 357 -2.80 22.62 -17.98
N ILE A 358 -1.48 22.58 -17.79
CA ILE A 358 -0.74 23.55 -16.99
C ILE A 358 -0.04 24.54 -17.93
N SER A 359 -0.34 25.83 -17.78
CA SER A 359 0.37 26.92 -18.45
C SER A 359 1.25 27.68 -17.45
N LYS A 360 2.39 28.23 -17.93
CA LYS A 360 3.33 28.97 -17.09
C LYS A 360 3.58 30.36 -17.66
N THR A 361 3.76 31.35 -16.77
CA THR A 361 4.06 32.75 -17.14
C THR A 361 5.21 33.30 -16.30
N GLY A 362 5.86 34.38 -16.75
CA GLY A 362 7.01 34.98 -16.08
C GLY A 362 8.29 34.15 -16.32
N GLN A 363 9.08 33.89 -15.27
CA GLN A 363 10.31 33.10 -15.33
C GLN A 363 10.02 31.58 -15.45
N THR A 364 9.44 31.15 -16.57
CA THR A 364 8.89 29.80 -16.76
C THR A 364 9.93 28.67 -16.70
N SER A 365 11.20 28.96 -16.98
CA SER A 365 12.32 28.00 -16.87
C SER A 365 12.67 27.66 -15.41
N ARG A 366 12.28 28.54 -14.48
CA ARG A 366 12.51 28.40 -13.03
C ARG A 366 11.30 27.84 -12.29
N VAL A 367 10.17 27.68 -12.98
CA VAL A 367 8.93 27.13 -12.43
C VAL A 367 8.67 25.73 -12.99
N THR A 368 8.55 24.76 -12.08
CA THR A 368 8.02 23.42 -12.35
C THR A 368 6.63 23.30 -11.73
N ALA A 369 5.74 22.53 -12.34
CA ALA A 369 4.41 22.33 -11.81
C ALA A 369 3.86 20.99 -12.28
N ARG A 370 2.99 20.38 -11.47
CA ARG A 370 2.30 19.15 -11.82
C ARG A 370 0.93 19.11 -11.14
N SER A 371 0.07 18.24 -11.64
CA SER A 371 -1.20 17.97 -10.98
C SER A 371 -1.58 16.50 -11.10
N VAL A 372 -2.29 16.00 -10.09
CA VAL A 372 -2.78 14.62 -10.02
C VAL A 372 -4.25 14.68 -9.65
N LYS A 373 -5.12 14.10 -10.48
CA LYS A 373 -6.54 13.99 -10.19
C LYS A 373 -6.79 12.68 -9.44
N ASP A 374 -7.56 12.75 -8.38
CA ASP A 374 -8.20 11.59 -7.78
C ASP A 374 -9.56 11.39 -8.44
N ASP A 375 -9.68 10.33 -9.23
CA ASP A 375 -10.92 10.03 -9.96
C ASP A 375 -12.06 9.57 -9.05
N ALA A 376 -11.77 9.06 -7.85
CA ALA A 376 -12.80 8.64 -6.91
C ALA A 376 -13.52 9.85 -6.29
N THR A 377 -12.80 10.95 -6.04
CA THR A 377 -13.33 12.11 -5.32
C THR A 377 -13.51 13.35 -6.21
N GLY A 378 -12.84 13.37 -7.36
CA GLY A 378 -12.77 14.49 -8.28
C GLY A 378 -11.82 15.62 -7.84
N TRP A 379 -11.17 15.49 -6.68
CA TRP A 379 -10.18 16.47 -6.22
C TRP A 379 -8.91 16.38 -7.06
N ILE A 380 -8.32 17.55 -7.31
CA ILE A 380 -7.08 17.67 -8.05
C ILE A 380 -6.02 18.21 -7.10
N PHE A 381 -5.00 17.41 -6.81
CA PHE A 381 -3.77 17.92 -6.20
C PHE A 381 -3.00 18.73 -7.24
N PHE A 382 -2.66 19.97 -6.92
CA PHE A 382 -1.86 20.86 -7.75
C PHE A 382 -0.68 21.38 -6.94
N GLU A 383 0.53 21.24 -7.49
CA GLU A 383 1.72 21.85 -6.93
C GLU A 383 2.50 22.60 -8.00
N ALA A 384 3.17 23.67 -7.58
CA ALA A 384 4.19 24.34 -8.35
C ALA A 384 5.37 24.70 -7.47
N THR A 385 6.56 24.71 -8.06
CA THR A 385 7.82 25.01 -7.39
C THR A 385 8.57 26.06 -8.18
N LEU A 386 8.99 27.12 -7.51
CA LEU A 386 9.93 28.11 -8.04
C LEU A 386 11.35 27.79 -7.53
N LYS A 387 12.35 27.85 -8.41
CA LYS A 387 13.75 28.02 -8.02
C LYS A 387 14.11 29.51 -7.99
N ALA A 388 14.31 30.07 -6.81
CA ALA A 388 14.75 31.43 -6.57
C ALA A 388 16.13 31.72 -7.20
N ASP A 389 16.31 32.96 -7.61
CA ASP A 389 17.55 33.55 -8.09
C ASP A 389 18.41 34.06 -6.92
N THR A 390 19.67 34.41 -7.15
CA THR A 390 20.61 34.92 -6.13
C THR A 390 20.23 36.26 -5.48
N THR A 391 19.35 37.03 -6.11
CA THR A 391 18.84 38.35 -5.67
C THR A 391 17.50 38.22 -4.93
N GLU A 392 16.79 37.12 -5.13
CA GLU A 392 15.50 36.85 -4.54
C GLU A 392 15.70 36.15 -3.19
N ASN A 393 16.04 36.92 -2.16
CA ASN A 393 16.32 36.37 -0.82
C ASN A 393 15.06 35.96 -0.06
N THR A 394 13.89 36.40 -0.50
CA THR A 394 12.61 36.03 0.11
C THR A 394 11.55 35.92 -0.97
N VAL A 395 10.79 34.82 -0.95
CA VAL A 395 9.76 34.52 -1.94
C VAL A 395 8.39 34.46 -1.27
N GLY A 396 7.45 35.24 -1.81
CA GLY A 396 6.04 35.18 -1.50
C GLY A 396 5.30 34.27 -2.46
N GLY A 397 4.08 33.89 -2.10
CA GLY A 397 3.32 32.89 -2.83
C GLY A 397 1.83 32.99 -2.64
N PHE A 398 1.05 32.70 -3.68
CA PHE A 398 -0.41 32.78 -3.66
C PHE A 398 -1.05 31.60 -4.37
N VAL A 399 -2.14 31.11 -3.79
CA VAL A 399 -3.15 30.30 -4.50
C VAL A 399 -4.29 31.25 -4.87
N GLN A 400 -4.66 31.26 -6.15
CA GLN A 400 -5.62 32.22 -6.70
C GLN A 400 -6.66 31.51 -7.56
N TYR A 401 -7.88 32.01 -7.53
CA TYR A 401 -8.82 31.82 -8.63
C TYR A 401 -8.33 32.64 -9.84
N SER A 402 -8.49 32.10 -11.05
CA SER A 402 -8.28 32.83 -12.29
C SER A 402 -9.29 32.36 -13.34
N PRO A 403 -9.85 33.26 -14.17
CA PRO A 403 -10.40 32.82 -15.44
C PRO A 403 -9.28 32.14 -16.24
N ASP A 404 -9.62 31.14 -17.05
CA ASP A 404 -8.61 30.47 -17.88
C ASP A 404 -8.06 31.42 -18.96
N THR A 405 -6.97 31.01 -19.60
CA THR A 405 -6.26 31.82 -20.59
C THR A 405 -7.19 32.25 -21.72
N GLY A 406 -7.37 33.57 -21.87
CA GLY A 406 -8.24 34.15 -22.89
C GLY A 406 -9.72 34.21 -22.51
N GLN A 407 -10.07 33.78 -21.31
CA GLN A 407 -11.43 33.81 -20.77
C GLN A 407 -11.64 35.01 -19.84
N MET A 408 -12.89 35.29 -19.52
CA MET A 408 -13.31 36.32 -18.58
C MET A 408 -14.04 35.69 -17.41
N VAL A 409 -14.00 36.36 -16.25
CA VAL A 409 -14.77 35.98 -15.08
C VAL A 409 -16.26 35.97 -15.42
N THR A 410 -16.93 34.87 -15.09
CA THR A 410 -18.38 34.70 -15.28
C THR A 410 -19.09 34.65 -13.93
N SER A 411 -20.33 35.15 -13.87
CA SER A 411 -21.12 35.11 -12.64
C SER A 411 -21.35 33.64 -12.23
N GLY A 412 -21.09 33.34 -10.96
CA GLY A 412 -21.20 31.99 -10.41
C GLY A 412 -19.92 31.15 -10.52
N ASP A 413 -18.81 31.66 -11.08
CA ASP A 413 -17.54 30.94 -11.05
C ASP A 413 -17.11 30.64 -9.60
N TYR A 414 -16.61 29.43 -9.36
CA TYR A 414 -16.13 29.05 -8.03
C TYR A 414 -15.00 28.03 -8.05
N LEU A 415 -14.24 28.01 -6.96
CA LEU A 415 -13.26 26.96 -6.64
C LEU A 415 -13.49 26.44 -5.22
N ASP A 416 -13.61 25.12 -5.09
CA ASP A 416 -13.44 24.46 -3.81
C ASP A 416 -11.94 24.23 -3.60
N VAL A 417 -11.40 24.69 -2.47
CA VAL A 417 -9.96 24.62 -2.18
C VAL A 417 -9.72 24.06 -0.79
N THR A 418 -8.74 23.14 -0.69
CA THR A 418 -8.26 22.57 0.56
C THR A 418 -6.74 22.36 0.56
N THR A 419 -6.20 22.06 1.74
CA THR A 419 -4.79 21.79 2.02
C THR A 419 -3.80 22.79 1.42
N PRO A 420 -4.01 24.11 1.55
CA PRO A 420 -3.03 25.07 1.03
C PRO A 420 -1.74 24.97 1.85
N GLN A 421 -0.63 24.86 1.15
CA GLN A 421 0.68 24.76 1.77
C GLN A 421 1.73 25.50 0.95
N ILE A 422 2.61 26.24 1.62
CA ILE A 422 3.81 26.85 1.03
C ILE A 422 5.01 26.45 1.89
N GLU A 423 6.02 25.86 1.26
CA GLU A 423 7.19 25.25 1.91
C GLU A 423 8.48 25.61 1.20
N ALA A 424 9.59 25.65 1.94
CA ALA A 424 10.93 25.56 1.35
C ALA A 424 11.21 24.11 0.92
N GLY A 425 11.65 23.92 -0.32
CA GLY A 425 11.96 22.62 -0.90
C GLY A 425 11.49 22.45 -2.35
N THR A 426 11.94 21.39 -3.00
CA THR A 426 11.68 21.12 -4.44
C THR A 426 10.36 20.41 -4.75
N GLY A 427 9.56 20.09 -3.74
CA GLY A 427 8.28 19.40 -3.87
C GLY A 427 7.48 19.43 -2.57
N ALA A 428 6.18 19.20 -2.66
CA ALA A 428 5.30 19.22 -1.50
C ALA A 428 5.56 18.03 -0.56
N SER A 429 5.43 18.27 0.74
CA SER A 429 5.41 17.19 1.73
C SER A 429 3.98 16.92 2.23
N SER A 430 3.81 15.93 3.12
CA SER A 430 2.50 15.70 3.75
C SER A 430 1.94 17.01 4.34
N PHE A 431 0.62 17.18 4.32
CA PHE A 431 -0.01 18.42 4.76
C PHE A 431 0.33 18.76 6.22
N ILE A 432 0.78 19.98 6.46
CA ILE A 432 1.12 20.52 7.77
C ILE A 432 0.03 21.51 8.17
N VAL A 433 -0.70 21.15 9.22
CA VAL A 433 -1.78 21.96 9.77
C VAL A 433 -1.18 23.17 10.50
N THR A 434 -1.69 24.36 10.21
CA THR A 434 -1.25 25.63 10.81
C THR A 434 -2.40 26.36 11.48
N GLY A 435 -2.10 26.98 12.62
CA GLY A 435 -2.99 27.94 13.28
C GLY A 435 -2.70 29.37 12.80
N THR A 436 -2.72 30.34 13.71
CA THR A 436 -2.42 31.75 13.42
C THR A 436 -0.94 32.04 13.15
N ALA A 437 -0.08 31.01 13.07
CA ALA A 437 1.35 31.13 12.81
C ALA A 437 1.81 29.93 11.93
N PRO A 438 2.95 30.07 11.21
CA PRO A 438 3.59 28.95 10.54
C PRO A 438 3.84 27.78 11.49
N ALA A 439 3.74 26.56 10.99
CA ALA A 439 4.03 25.35 11.76
C ALA A 439 5.05 24.46 11.06
N THR A 440 5.91 23.84 11.85
CA THR A 440 6.98 22.96 11.38
C THR A 440 6.71 21.52 11.75
N ARG A 441 6.66 20.62 10.76
CA ARG A 441 6.73 19.18 10.98
C ARG A 441 8.20 18.79 11.17
N ALA A 442 8.52 18.08 12.25
CA ALA A 442 9.86 17.56 12.50
C ALA A 442 10.21 16.39 11.56
N SER A 443 11.51 16.11 11.42
CA SER A 443 11.98 14.98 10.61
C SER A 443 11.63 13.63 11.24
N ASP A 444 11.27 12.66 10.40
CA ASP A 444 11.12 11.26 10.80
C ASP A 444 12.48 10.58 10.90
N MET A 445 12.84 10.07 12.09
CA MET A 445 14.11 9.39 12.32
C MET A 445 13.87 7.91 12.58
N VAL A 446 14.32 7.06 11.65
CA VAL A 446 14.19 5.59 11.73
C VAL A 446 15.56 4.95 11.91
N THR A 447 15.76 4.23 13.02
CA THR A 447 17.07 3.67 13.36
C THR A 447 17.03 2.24 13.91
N VAL A 448 18.12 1.50 13.64
CA VAL A 448 18.36 0.15 14.13
C VAL A 448 19.85 0.02 14.47
N PRO A 449 20.25 -0.61 15.59
CA PRO A 449 21.68 -0.78 15.91
C PRO A 449 22.38 -1.65 14.86
N ILE A 450 23.66 -1.39 14.57
CA ILE A 450 24.46 -2.28 13.72
C ILE A 450 24.76 -3.61 14.42
N LYS A 451 24.99 -3.55 15.73
CA LYS A 451 25.21 -4.73 16.58
C LYS A 451 24.09 -5.76 16.35
N ASN A 452 24.49 -6.99 16.04
CA ASN A 452 23.63 -8.14 15.73
C ASN A 452 22.81 -8.03 14.43
N ASN A 453 23.05 -7.03 13.56
CA ASN A 453 22.37 -6.90 12.27
C ASN A 453 23.31 -6.89 11.06
N LEU A 454 24.52 -6.33 11.19
CA LEU A 454 25.51 -6.30 10.11
C LEU A 454 26.92 -6.20 10.72
N TYR A 455 27.89 -6.95 10.20
CA TYR A 455 29.27 -6.90 10.72
C TYR A 455 30.32 -6.87 9.61
N ASN A 456 30.45 -7.93 8.81
CA ASN A 456 31.48 -8.07 7.79
C ASN A 456 30.91 -8.55 6.44
N LEU A 457 31.78 -8.62 5.44
CA LEU A 457 31.47 -9.16 4.12
C LEU A 457 31.31 -10.68 4.15
N PRO A 458 30.54 -11.28 3.21
CA PRO A 458 29.69 -10.62 2.21
C PRO A 458 28.30 -10.24 2.74
N PHE A 459 27.62 -9.30 2.08
CA PHE A 459 26.22 -9.01 2.37
C PHE A 459 25.44 -8.47 1.17
N THR A 460 24.11 -8.54 1.25
CA THR A 460 23.17 -7.94 0.29
C THR A 460 22.10 -7.19 1.06
N VAL A 461 21.68 -6.03 0.56
CA VAL A 461 20.55 -5.24 1.09
C VAL A 461 19.56 -5.01 -0.03
N LEU A 462 18.27 -5.25 0.21
CA LEU A 462 17.18 -4.89 -0.69
C LEU A 462 16.04 -4.22 0.09
N CYS A 463 15.34 -3.28 -0.53
CA CYS A 463 14.08 -2.72 -0.03
C CYS A 463 13.22 -2.19 -1.17
N GLU A 464 11.93 -2.13 -0.95
CA GLU A 464 10.99 -1.42 -1.82
C GLU A 464 10.97 0.05 -1.43
N VAL A 465 11.01 0.93 -2.43
CA VAL A 465 11.07 2.38 -2.24
C VAL A 465 10.08 3.06 -3.17
N HIS A 466 9.34 4.03 -2.63
CA HIS A 466 8.45 4.90 -3.39
C HIS A 466 8.83 6.37 -3.18
N LYS A 467 9.00 7.12 -4.27
CA LYS A 467 9.26 8.56 -4.25
C LYS A 467 7.95 9.34 -4.30
N ASN A 468 7.78 10.33 -3.43
CA ASN A 468 6.67 11.29 -3.53
C ASN A 468 7.08 12.55 -4.33
N TRP A 469 8.21 12.51 -5.02
CA TRP A 469 8.82 13.64 -5.69
C TRP A 469 9.34 13.26 -7.07
N TYR A 470 9.39 14.28 -7.94
CA TYR A 470 9.84 14.20 -9.33
C TYR A 470 11.14 14.94 -9.54
N LYS A 471 11.53 15.73 -8.54
CA LYS A 471 12.78 16.44 -8.46
C LYS A 471 13.42 16.14 -7.12
N THR A 472 14.70 15.76 -7.14
CA THR A 472 15.39 15.29 -5.94
C THR A 472 15.26 16.33 -4.78
N PRO A 473 14.72 15.94 -3.60
CA PRO A 473 14.32 16.86 -2.51
C PRO A 473 15.46 17.49 -1.73
N ASN A 474 16.69 17.06 -1.99
CA ASN A 474 17.92 17.53 -1.37
C ASN A 474 19.11 16.95 -2.15
N ALA A 475 20.35 17.25 -1.73
CA ALA A 475 21.55 16.85 -2.47
C ALA A 475 21.69 15.33 -2.68
N ALA A 476 21.21 14.49 -1.75
CA ALA A 476 21.36 13.05 -1.85
C ALA A 476 20.38 12.30 -0.89
N PRO A 477 19.10 12.14 -1.27
CA PRO A 477 18.11 11.48 -0.43
C PRO A 477 18.57 10.07 -0.07
N ARG A 478 18.59 9.73 1.22
CA ARG A 478 19.02 8.42 1.71
C ARG A 478 17.82 7.51 1.87
N VAL A 479 17.95 6.30 1.36
CA VAL A 479 17.06 5.19 1.65
C VAL A 479 17.62 4.40 2.84
N PHE A 480 18.93 4.19 2.84
CA PHE A 480 19.67 3.50 3.88
C PHE A 480 21.06 4.10 4.02
N ASN A 481 21.51 4.34 5.24
CA ASN A 481 22.91 4.65 5.50
C ASN A 481 23.33 4.37 6.93
N ILE A 482 24.63 4.39 7.18
CA ILE A 482 25.17 4.19 8.53
C ILE A 482 25.54 5.53 9.18
N SER A 483 25.37 5.63 10.50
CA SER A 483 25.96 6.67 11.36
C SER A 483 26.90 6.06 12.39
N GLY A 484 27.80 6.89 12.93
CA GLY A 484 28.71 6.46 13.99
C GLY A 484 29.62 5.32 13.55
N HIS A 485 29.90 5.21 12.26
CA HIS A 485 30.85 4.25 11.71
C HIS A 485 32.28 4.78 11.84
N GLN A 486 33.25 3.88 11.85
CA GLN A 486 34.65 4.26 11.80
C GLN A 486 35.00 4.95 10.47
N THR A 487 36.11 5.70 10.46
CA THR A 487 36.59 6.41 9.27
C THR A 487 36.74 5.44 8.09
N GLY A 488 36.20 5.82 6.93
CA GLY A 488 36.28 5.00 5.73
C GLY A 488 35.39 3.75 5.73
N ALA A 489 34.42 3.62 6.64
CA ALA A 489 33.47 2.49 6.70
C ALA A 489 32.02 2.88 6.41
N GLY A 490 31.80 3.97 5.67
CA GLY A 490 30.47 4.44 5.29
C GLY A 490 29.79 3.50 4.29
N ILE A 491 28.50 3.24 4.51
CA ILE A 491 27.63 2.52 3.59
C ILE A 491 26.41 3.39 3.35
N GLU A 492 26.05 3.60 2.09
CA GLU A 492 24.96 4.47 1.67
C GLU A 492 24.21 3.87 0.49
N MET A 493 22.90 3.95 0.53
CA MET A 493 21.98 3.70 -0.57
C MET A 493 20.98 4.84 -0.63
N GLY A 494 20.72 5.34 -1.83
CA GLY A 494 19.86 6.50 -1.98
C GLY A 494 19.65 6.90 -3.42
N PHE A 495 19.26 8.15 -3.59
CA PHE A 495 19.05 8.76 -4.89
C PHE A 495 20.09 9.83 -5.16
N GLY A 496 20.55 9.88 -6.41
CA GLY A 496 21.46 10.91 -6.90
C GLY A 496 20.82 11.77 -7.98
N SER A 497 21.45 12.91 -8.24
CA SER A 497 21.09 13.84 -9.31
C SER A 497 22.35 14.19 -10.12
N SER A 498 22.23 14.19 -11.45
CA SER A 498 23.28 14.56 -12.39
C SER A 498 22.66 15.23 -13.62
N GLY A 499 23.46 15.97 -14.40
CA GLY A 499 22.97 16.86 -15.47
C GLY A 499 22.09 16.22 -16.57
N GLY A 500 21.96 14.89 -16.62
CA GLY A 500 21.00 14.19 -17.50
C GLY A 500 20.04 13.23 -16.78
N TYR A 501 20.19 12.98 -15.48
CA TYR A 501 19.41 12.00 -14.73
C TYR A 501 19.17 12.52 -13.31
N ASP A 502 17.92 12.84 -12.97
CA ASP A 502 17.53 13.27 -11.62
C ASP A 502 16.75 12.16 -10.91
N GLY A 503 17.16 11.81 -9.69
CA GLY A 503 16.52 10.77 -8.90
C GLY A 503 16.92 9.34 -9.28
N PHE A 504 18.14 9.10 -9.78
CA PHE A 504 18.63 7.75 -10.07
C PHE A 504 19.02 7.01 -8.78
N PRO A 505 18.70 5.70 -8.68
CA PRO A 505 19.16 4.87 -7.57
C PRO A 505 20.68 4.67 -7.61
N TYR A 506 21.30 4.68 -6.43
CA TYR A 506 22.73 4.44 -6.28
C TYR A 506 23.09 3.82 -4.92
N CYS A 507 24.27 3.23 -4.87
CA CYS A 507 24.94 2.87 -3.62
C CYS A 507 26.37 3.42 -3.58
N ASN A 508 26.87 3.69 -2.38
CA ASN A 508 28.27 4.02 -2.10
C ASN A 508 28.71 3.21 -0.87
N ILE A 509 29.84 2.53 -1.00
CA ILE A 509 30.46 1.81 0.10
C ILE A 509 31.93 2.21 0.13
N SER A 510 32.31 3.03 1.09
CA SER A 510 33.68 3.53 1.26
C SER A 510 34.29 4.15 -0.02
N GLY A 511 33.50 4.95 -0.75
CA GLY A 511 33.93 5.64 -1.99
C GLY A 511 33.63 4.88 -3.27
N SER A 512 33.09 3.66 -3.18
CA SER A 512 32.74 2.81 -4.32
C SER A 512 31.35 3.13 -4.88
N ASP A 513 31.23 4.25 -5.58
CA ASP A 513 29.97 4.70 -6.17
C ASP A 513 29.49 3.82 -7.32
N ARG A 514 28.25 3.36 -7.24
CA ARG A 514 27.54 2.65 -8.31
C ARG A 514 26.10 3.12 -8.47
N ARG A 515 25.67 3.26 -9.71
CA ARG A 515 24.45 3.98 -10.11
C ARG A 515 23.69 3.20 -11.19
N ILE A 516 22.39 3.36 -11.25
CA ILE A 516 21.54 2.86 -12.34
C ILE A 516 20.72 4.05 -12.86
N ASN A 517 21.30 4.79 -13.80
CA ASN A 517 20.76 6.05 -14.30
C ASN A 517 19.41 5.86 -15.01
N GLU A 518 19.21 4.70 -15.63
CA GLU A 518 18.03 4.39 -16.44
C GLU A 518 16.75 4.30 -15.61
N ASN A 519 16.87 4.07 -14.30
CA ASN A 519 15.74 3.98 -13.37
C ASN A 519 15.41 5.33 -12.71
N ALA A 520 16.05 6.44 -13.13
CA ALA A 520 15.80 7.78 -12.57
C ALA A 520 14.32 8.20 -12.62
N GLY A 521 13.63 7.87 -13.72
CA GLY A 521 12.23 8.23 -13.93
C GLY A 521 11.20 7.36 -13.19
N LEU A 522 11.61 6.25 -12.56
CA LEU A 522 10.67 5.37 -11.86
C LEU A 522 10.26 5.98 -10.52
N GLU A 523 8.98 5.95 -10.16
CA GLU A 523 8.50 6.39 -8.84
C GLU A 523 8.62 5.29 -7.78
N LYS A 524 8.24 4.06 -8.17
CA LYS A 524 8.30 2.85 -7.35
C LYS A 524 9.37 1.92 -7.89
N MET A 525 10.23 1.43 -6.99
CA MET A 525 11.26 0.48 -7.37
C MET A 525 11.75 -0.32 -6.16
N VAL A 526 12.23 -1.51 -6.41
CA VAL A 526 13.13 -2.23 -5.52
C VAL A 526 14.50 -1.59 -5.68
N MET A 527 15.18 -1.33 -4.58
CA MET A 527 16.54 -0.80 -4.52
C MET A 527 17.41 -1.69 -3.65
N GLY A 528 18.68 -1.79 -4.00
CA GLY A 528 19.61 -2.56 -3.21
C GLY A 528 21.08 -2.34 -3.53
N MET A 529 21.89 -3.07 -2.77
CA MET A 529 23.31 -3.25 -3.04
C MET A 529 23.73 -4.68 -2.71
N ARG A 530 24.74 -5.18 -3.41
CA ARG A 530 25.39 -6.45 -3.10
C ARG A 530 26.88 -6.20 -2.94
N VAL A 531 27.47 -6.78 -1.90
CA VAL A 531 28.91 -6.79 -1.68
C VAL A 531 29.40 -8.22 -1.51
N LYS A 532 30.31 -8.62 -2.41
CA LYS A 532 30.92 -9.95 -2.44
C LYS A 532 32.09 -10.05 -1.46
N ALA A 533 32.53 -11.28 -1.19
CA ALA A 533 33.64 -11.55 -0.28
C ALA A 533 34.99 -10.99 -0.81
N ASP A 534 35.12 -10.83 -2.13
CA ASP A 534 36.27 -10.21 -2.80
C ASP A 534 36.16 -8.68 -2.95
N GLN A 535 35.22 -8.07 -2.20
CA GLN A 535 34.93 -6.64 -2.12
C GLN A 535 34.29 -6.04 -3.37
N LEU A 536 33.87 -6.84 -4.36
CA LEU A 536 33.10 -6.31 -5.47
C LEU A 536 31.70 -5.88 -5.01
N THR A 537 31.34 -4.63 -5.30
CA THR A 537 30.03 -4.04 -5.00
C THR A 537 29.31 -3.54 -6.26
N CYS A 538 28.00 -3.70 -6.28
CA CYS A 538 27.09 -3.14 -7.29
C CYS A 538 25.82 -2.57 -6.65
N ALA A 539 25.18 -1.65 -7.38
CA ALA A 539 23.83 -1.20 -7.09
C ALA A 539 22.82 -2.12 -7.81
N ILE A 540 21.64 -2.28 -7.20
CA ILE A 540 20.52 -3.05 -7.75
C ILE A 540 19.29 -2.16 -7.80
N SER A 541 18.53 -2.24 -8.90
CA SER A 541 17.18 -1.68 -8.95
C SER A 541 16.29 -2.40 -9.96
N ASN A 542 15.12 -2.89 -9.51
CA ASN A 542 14.19 -3.72 -10.32
C ASN A 542 14.91 -4.80 -11.14
N GLY A 543 15.78 -5.57 -10.48
CA GLY A 543 16.59 -6.62 -11.09
C GLY A 543 17.72 -6.16 -12.01
N ARG A 544 17.82 -4.86 -12.34
CA ARG A 544 18.99 -4.30 -13.03
C ARG A 544 20.15 -4.20 -12.06
N ILE A 545 21.32 -4.68 -12.49
CA ILE A 545 22.56 -4.68 -11.70
C ILE A 545 23.54 -3.74 -12.40
N SER A 546 24.13 -2.80 -11.65
CA SER A 546 25.18 -1.92 -12.20
C SER A 546 26.47 -2.68 -12.49
N SER A 547 27.46 -2.01 -13.11
CA SER A 547 28.83 -2.52 -13.10
C SER A 547 29.35 -2.73 -11.66
N GLU A 548 30.29 -3.65 -11.49
CA GLU A 548 30.92 -3.90 -10.19
C GLU A 548 32.17 -3.02 -10.01
N ILE A 549 32.51 -2.70 -8.77
CA ILE A 549 33.79 -2.06 -8.37
C ILE A 549 34.25 -2.62 -7.04
N LYS A 550 35.56 -2.63 -6.80
CA LYS A 550 36.07 -2.98 -5.48
C LYS A 550 35.82 -1.84 -4.48
N THR A 551 35.35 -2.20 -3.29
CA THR A 551 35.37 -1.35 -2.11
C THR A 551 36.56 -1.64 -1.21
N THR A 552 36.97 -0.67 -0.41
CA THR A 552 37.94 -0.86 0.67
C THR A 552 37.27 -1.24 1.99
N TRP A 553 35.93 -1.29 2.01
CA TRP A 553 35.16 -1.68 3.17
C TRP A 553 35.42 -3.14 3.53
N THR A 554 35.58 -3.41 4.83
CA THR A 554 35.89 -4.75 5.35
C THR A 554 34.93 -5.17 6.47
N TYR A 555 34.68 -4.26 7.42
CA TYR A 555 33.77 -4.48 8.53
C TYR A 555 33.19 -3.16 9.05
N ILE A 556 32.22 -3.24 9.96
CA ILE A 556 31.63 -2.12 10.68
C ILE A 556 31.72 -2.33 12.19
N GLN A 557 32.01 -1.27 12.94
CA GLN A 557 32.02 -1.33 14.40
C GLN A 557 30.59 -1.48 14.97
N SER A 558 30.46 -2.23 16.07
CA SER A 558 29.16 -2.57 16.66
C SER A 558 28.39 -1.37 17.24
N SER A 559 29.06 -0.26 17.54
CA SER A 559 28.46 0.99 18.03
C SER A 559 27.76 1.80 16.92
N ALA A 560 27.97 1.45 15.66
CA ALA A 560 27.32 2.14 14.55
C ALA A 560 25.81 1.90 14.52
N THR A 561 25.09 2.70 13.76
CA THR A 561 23.62 2.64 13.67
C THR A 561 23.18 2.71 12.22
N ILE A 562 22.25 1.82 11.85
CA ILE A 562 21.53 1.88 10.59
C ILE A 562 20.51 3.01 10.69
N ARG A 563 20.50 3.90 9.71
CA ARG A 563 19.48 4.92 9.48
C ARG A 563 18.72 4.59 8.20
N ILE A 564 17.40 4.70 8.26
CA ILE A 564 16.51 4.40 7.14
C ILE A 564 15.77 5.69 6.77
N GLY A 565 15.83 6.09 5.51
CA GLY A 565 15.08 7.22 4.96
C GLY A 565 15.55 8.64 5.35
N GLY A 566 16.59 8.81 6.16
CA GLY A 566 17.06 10.16 6.58
C GLY A 566 18.31 10.17 7.45
N GLN A 567 19.00 11.31 7.55
CA GLN A 567 20.27 11.42 8.30
C GLN A 567 20.16 12.16 9.63
N THR A 568 19.48 13.30 9.68
CA THR A 568 19.52 14.19 10.85
C THR A 568 18.14 14.74 11.17
N THR A 569 17.95 15.17 12.42
CA THR A 569 16.71 15.82 12.86
C THR A 569 16.43 17.14 12.11
N THR A 570 17.46 17.76 11.52
CA THR A 570 17.37 18.97 10.68
C THR A 570 16.89 18.71 9.24
N GLY A 571 16.51 17.47 8.90
CA GLY A 571 15.94 17.14 7.59
C GLY A 571 17.00 16.85 6.51
N GLN A 572 18.28 16.77 6.87
CA GLN A 572 19.34 16.51 5.91
C GLN A 572 19.15 15.13 5.27
N ARG A 573 19.24 15.10 3.93
CA ARG A 573 19.25 13.88 3.11
C ARG A 573 18.05 12.94 3.35
N HIS A 574 16.89 13.48 3.71
CA HIS A 574 15.67 12.69 3.87
C HIS A 574 15.09 12.23 2.54
N LEU A 575 14.41 11.09 2.57
CA LEU A 575 13.82 10.45 1.41
C LEU A 575 12.65 11.26 0.84
N PHE A 576 11.71 11.73 1.67
CA PHE A 576 10.41 12.24 1.23
C PHE A 576 9.64 11.19 0.40
N GLY A 577 9.33 10.06 1.02
CA GLY A 577 8.74 8.93 0.34
C GLY A 577 8.52 7.76 1.28
N HIS A 578 8.30 6.58 0.74
CA HIS A 578 8.01 5.38 1.51
C HIS A 578 9.08 4.33 1.36
N ILE A 579 9.28 3.56 2.43
CA ILE A 579 10.11 2.36 2.43
C ILE A 579 9.27 1.17 2.89
N ARG A 580 9.45 0.05 2.20
CA ARG A 580 8.89 -1.26 2.53
C ARG A 580 9.94 -2.35 2.42
N ASN A 581 9.65 -3.45 3.12
CA ASN A 581 10.29 -4.73 2.89
C ASN A 581 11.83 -4.66 2.91
N PHE A 582 12.39 -3.95 3.90
CA PHE A 582 13.83 -3.77 4.06
C PHE A 582 14.44 -5.08 4.56
N ARG A 583 15.39 -5.62 3.80
CA ARG A 583 15.96 -6.95 3.97
C ARG A 583 17.48 -6.90 3.86
N VAL A 584 18.15 -7.62 4.75
CA VAL A 584 19.60 -7.83 4.72
C VAL A 584 19.89 -9.32 4.75
N TRP A 585 20.85 -9.74 3.94
CA TRP A 585 21.43 -11.08 3.97
C TRP A 585 22.93 -10.99 4.23
N HIS A 586 23.47 -11.83 5.09
CA HIS A 586 24.92 -12.00 5.34
C HIS A 586 25.56 -12.91 4.28
N LYS A 587 25.15 -12.69 3.02
CA LYS A 587 25.65 -13.37 1.81
C LYS A 587 25.46 -12.49 0.59
N ALA A 588 26.29 -12.73 -0.42
CA ALA A 588 26.09 -12.15 -1.74
C ALA A 588 25.04 -12.98 -2.50
N LEU A 589 23.86 -12.41 -2.72
CA LEU A 589 22.82 -13.07 -3.52
C LEU A 589 23.28 -13.21 -4.98
N THR A 590 22.83 -14.27 -5.66
CA THR A 590 23.09 -14.47 -7.09
C THR A 590 22.33 -13.44 -7.94
N ASP A 591 22.73 -13.24 -9.20
CA ASP A 591 22.02 -12.32 -10.10
C ASP A 591 20.54 -12.74 -10.28
N ALA A 592 20.25 -14.04 -10.30
CA ALA A 592 18.89 -14.58 -10.35
C ALA A 592 18.08 -14.27 -9.07
N GLN A 593 18.72 -14.29 -7.90
CA GLN A 593 18.05 -13.92 -6.64
C GLN A 593 17.82 -12.42 -6.51
N LEU A 594 18.64 -11.60 -7.17
CA LEU A 594 18.50 -10.16 -7.21
C LEU A 594 17.44 -9.66 -8.18
N SER A 595 17.04 -10.49 -9.15
CA SER A 595 16.09 -10.04 -10.18
C SER A 595 14.71 -9.73 -9.62
N GLU A 596 14.34 -10.29 -8.46
CA GLU A 596 13.00 -10.34 -7.87
C GLU A 596 11.95 -10.77 -8.92
N ILE A 597 11.39 -11.97 -8.78
CA ILE A 597 10.26 -12.35 -9.63
C ILE A 597 9.08 -11.45 -9.19
N VAL A 598 8.85 -10.38 -9.95
CA VAL A 598 7.72 -9.43 -9.78
C VAL A 598 6.43 -10.06 -10.27
#